data_AF-A0A2T1G470-F1
#
_entry.id   AF-A0A2T1G470-F1
#
_cell.length_a   1.000
_cell.length_b   1.000
_cell.length_c   1.000
_cell.angle_alpha   90.00
_cell.angle_beta   90.00
_cell.angle_gamma   90.00
#
_symmetry.space_group_name_H-M   'P 1'
#
loop_
_entity.id
_entity.type
_entity.pdbx_description
1 polymer ?
#
loop_
_entity_poly.entity_id
_entity_poly.type
_entity_poly.pdbx_seq_one_letter_code
_entity_poly.pdbx_strand_id
1 'polypeptide(L)'
;MEGINIWSGSDIGIGAGLTNCTELAFRKNKIKNYYPVIFKNVTFADAESAYQKHKNGELQQDIETMTEIIVCKLQQHPRFIEGITQRGGIEWLKRCRHIVGVRNSRWEGYGLESNFILCLIFAYQLCSE
;
A
#
# COMPACT_ATOMS: atom_id res chain seq x y z
N MET A 1 10.55 11.89 -12.23
CA MET A 1 9.98 10.56 -12.54
C MET A 1 8.46 10.64 -12.43
N GLU A 2 7.73 10.18 -13.44
CA GLU A 2 6.26 10.13 -13.40
C GLU A 2 5.76 9.18 -12.30
N GLY A 3 4.60 9.49 -11.71
CA GLY A 3 3.94 8.60 -10.77
C GLY A 3 3.17 7.48 -11.47
N ILE A 4 2.80 6.44 -10.73
CA ILE A 4 2.17 5.24 -11.28
C ILE A 4 0.82 4.97 -10.62
N ASN A 5 0.01 4.09 -11.22
CA ASN A 5 -1.13 3.51 -10.51
C ASN A 5 -0.64 2.36 -9.62
N ILE A 6 -0.80 2.50 -8.30
CA ILE A 6 -0.46 1.48 -7.30
C ILE A 6 -1.71 0.65 -7.05
N TRP A 7 -1.78 -0.55 -7.61
CA TRP A 7 -2.92 -1.45 -7.49
C TRP A 7 -2.54 -2.88 -7.87
N SER A 8 -3.40 -3.85 -7.55
CA SER A 8 -3.15 -5.28 -7.84
C SER A 8 -3.00 -5.62 -9.33
N GLY A 9 -3.48 -4.76 -10.23
CA GLY A 9 -3.36 -4.94 -11.68
C GLY A 9 -2.18 -4.18 -12.31
N SER A 10 -1.30 -3.54 -11.53
CA SER A 10 -0.23 -2.71 -12.07
C SER A 10 0.77 -3.55 -12.88
N ASP A 11 1.09 -3.11 -14.10
CA ASP A 11 2.15 -3.73 -14.92
C ASP A 11 3.56 -3.37 -14.43
N ILE A 12 3.65 -2.41 -13.51
CA ILE A 12 4.91 -2.01 -12.88
C ILE A 12 5.02 -2.78 -11.57
N GLY A 13 6.02 -3.65 -11.46
CA GLY A 13 6.16 -4.59 -10.34
C GLY A 13 6.12 -3.93 -8.95
N ILE A 14 6.72 -2.74 -8.78
CA ILE A 14 6.62 -2.01 -7.50
C ILE A 14 5.19 -1.53 -7.22
N GLY A 15 4.42 -1.11 -8.24
CA GLY A 15 3.02 -0.70 -8.08
C GLY A 15 2.13 -1.87 -7.66
N ALA A 16 2.39 -3.07 -8.19
CA ALA A 16 1.70 -4.29 -7.80
C ALA A 16 2.17 -4.85 -6.45
N GLY A 17 3.39 -4.53 -6.03
CA GLY A 17 3.93 -4.88 -4.72
C GLY A 17 3.48 -3.95 -3.59
N LEU A 18 3.32 -2.65 -3.86
CA LEU A 18 2.94 -1.65 -2.86
C LEU A 18 1.44 -1.68 -2.51
N THR A 19 0.58 -2.18 -3.38
CA THR A 19 -0.85 -2.36 -3.09
C THR A 19 -1.11 -3.27 -1.87
N ASN A 20 -2.21 -3.09 -1.15
CA ASN A 20 -2.53 -3.96 -0.02
C ASN A 20 -2.96 -5.38 -0.44
N CYS A 21 -3.54 -5.53 -1.64
CA CYS A 21 -4.04 -6.80 -2.15
C CYS A 21 -2.94 -7.59 -2.91
N THR A 22 -1.81 -7.89 -2.26
CA THR A 22 -0.69 -8.60 -2.91
C THR A 22 -1.05 -10.03 -3.31
N GLU A 23 -1.95 -10.71 -2.60
CA GLU A 23 -2.45 -12.03 -3.03
C GLU A 23 -3.14 -11.95 -4.40
N LEU A 24 -3.95 -10.91 -4.61
CA LEU A 24 -4.61 -10.68 -5.88
C LEU A 24 -3.61 -10.29 -6.97
N ALA A 25 -2.59 -9.50 -6.64
CA ALA A 25 -1.52 -9.14 -7.57
C ALA A 25 -0.72 -10.37 -8.03
N PHE A 26 -0.44 -11.30 -7.11
CA PHE A 26 0.22 -12.56 -7.42
C PHE A 26 -0.65 -13.42 -8.35
N ARG A 27 -1.94 -13.60 -8.03
CA ARG A 27 -2.89 -14.34 -8.89
C ARG A 27 -3.02 -13.75 -10.29
N LYS A 28 -2.89 -12.42 -10.43
CA LYS A 28 -2.87 -11.70 -11.71
C LYS A 28 -1.51 -11.73 -12.43
N ASN A 29 -0.52 -12.48 -11.92
CA ASN A 29 0.85 -12.54 -12.44
C ASN A 29 1.57 -11.18 -12.49
N LYS A 30 1.20 -10.22 -11.63
CA LYS A 30 1.84 -8.89 -11.57
C LYS A 30 3.06 -8.85 -10.67
N ILE A 31 3.16 -9.80 -9.74
CA ILE A 31 4.31 -10.02 -8.85
C ILE A 31 4.62 -11.53 -8.80
N LYS A 32 5.85 -11.87 -8.44
CA LYS A 32 6.34 -13.26 -8.37
C LYS A 32 6.47 -13.81 -6.94
N ASN A 33 6.40 -12.93 -5.94
CA ASN A 33 6.59 -13.29 -4.54
C ASN A 33 5.31 -12.98 -3.76
N TYR A 34 5.09 -13.75 -2.71
CA TYR A 34 4.12 -13.42 -1.67
C TYR A 34 4.67 -12.35 -0.72
N TYR A 35 3.76 -11.60 -0.10
CA TYR A 35 4.08 -10.52 0.82
C TYR A 35 3.17 -10.58 2.06
N PRO A 36 3.28 -11.65 2.87
CA PRO A 36 2.52 -11.74 4.10
C PRO A 36 2.90 -10.61 5.04
N VAL A 37 1.96 -10.27 5.93
CA VAL A 37 2.14 -9.23 6.94
C VAL A 37 1.84 -9.81 8.31
N ILE A 38 2.79 -9.70 9.22
CA ILE A 38 2.57 -9.93 10.65
C ILE A 38 2.06 -8.63 11.25
N PHE A 39 0.83 -8.63 11.76
CA PHE A 39 0.21 -7.48 12.41
C PHE A 39 -0.45 -7.94 13.72
N LYS A 40 -0.17 -7.26 14.84
CA LYS A 40 -0.67 -7.63 16.17
C LYS A 40 -0.45 -9.13 16.50
N ASN A 41 0.76 -9.63 16.22
CA ASN A 41 1.18 -11.02 16.41
C ASN A 41 0.39 -12.08 15.61
N VAL A 42 -0.37 -11.67 14.60
CA VAL A 42 -1.09 -12.57 13.68
C VAL A 42 -0.50 -12.43 12.28
N THR A 43 -0.25 -13.55 11.62
CA THR A 43 0.20 -13.58 10.22
C THR A 43 -1.01 -13.53 9.30
N PHE A 44 -1.02 -12.55 8.40
CA PHE A 44 -2.01 -12.40 7.34
C PHE A 44 -1.38 -12.66 5.97
N ALA A 45 -2.18 -13.17 5.03
CA ALA A 45 -1.72 -13.45 3.67
C ALA A 45 -1.22 -12.17 2.95
N ASP A 46 -1.88 -11.04 3.22
CA ASP A 46 -1.48 -9.71 2.76
C ASP A 46 -2.02 -8.61 3.68
N ALA A 47 -1.60 -7.37 3.41
CA ALA A 47 -2.06 -6.19 4.17
C ALA A 47 -3.57 -5.97 4.07
N GLU A 48 -4.19 -6.32 2.94
CA GLU A 48 -5.65 -6.20 2.78
C GLU A 48 -6.39 -7.12 3.76
N SER A 49 -5.93 -8.36 3.90
CA SER A 49 -6.51 -9.32 4.85
C SER A 49 -6.39 -8.84 6.30
N ALA A 50 -5.26 -8.23 6.66
CA ALA A 50 -5.08 -7.61 7.98
C ALA A 50 -6.04 -6.43 8.18
N TYR A 51 -6.19 -5.58 7.17
CA TYR A 51 -7.05 -4.39 7.22
C TYR A 51 -8.53 -4.77 7.32
N GLN A 52 -9.01 -5.72 6.52
CA GLN A 52 -10.41 -6.19 6.59
C GLN A 52 -10.78 -6.77 7.96
N LYS A 53 -9.81 -7.35 8.68
CA LYS A 53 -10.00 -7.90 10.03
C LYS A 53 -10.11 -6.82 11.12
N HIS A 54 -9.49 -5.65 10.92
CA HIS A 54 -9.31 -4.63 11.96
C HIS A 54 -10.01 -3.29 11.68
N LYS A 55 -10.44 -3.04 10.44
CA LYS A 55 -11.21 -1.85 10.10
C LYS A 55 -12.49 -1.79 10.94
N ASN A 56 -12.96 -0.59 11.24
CA ASN A 56 -14.18 -0.37 11.99
C ASN A 56 -15.20 0.54 11.28
N GLY A 57 -14.84 1.09 10.12
CA GLY A 57 -15.73 1.92 9.30
C GLY A 57 -15.50 3.42 9.49
N GLU A 58 -14.96 3.84 10.64
CA GLU A 58 -14.62 5.23 10.91
C GLU A 58 -13.36 5.64 10.16
N LEU A 59 -13.47 6.59 9.23
CA LEU A 59 -12.41 6.90 8.28
C LEU A 59 -11.07 7.22 8.96
N GLN A 60 -11.09 8.03 10.02
CA GLN A 60 -9.88 8.42 10.72
C GLN A 60 -9.16 7.22 11.35
N GLN A 61 -9.91 6.35 12.04
CA GLN A 61 -9.35 5.15 12.69
C GLN A 61 -8.92 4.10 11.65
N ASP A 62 -9.63 4.03 10.52
CA ASP A 62 -9.27 3.16 9.41
C ASP A 62 -8.00 3.63 8.68
N ILE A 63 -7.76 4.95 8.59
CA ILE A 63 -6.50 5.52 8.08
C ILE A 63 -5.34 5.16 9.00
N GLU A 64 -5.50 5.29 10.32
CA GLU A 64 -4.50 4.91 11.31
C GLU A 64 -4.18 3.41 11.22
N THR A 65 -5.22 2.58 11.24
CA THR A 65 -5.09 1.12 11.12
C THR A 65 -4.42 0.71 9.81
N MET A 66 -4.80 1.31 8.68
CA MET A 66 -4.17 1.02 7.39
C MET A 66 -2.71 1.45 7.36
N THR A 67 -2.39 2.62 7.94
CA THR A 67 -1.01 3.11 8.03
C THR A 67 -0.14 2.16 8.85
N GLU A 68 -0.58 1.73 10.04
CA GLU A 68 0.15 0.77 10.88
C GLU A 68 0.43 -0.56 10.14
N ILE A 69 -0.57 -1.08 9.43
CA ILE A 69 -0.42 -2.31 8.65
C ILE A 69 0.60 -2.12 7.51
N ILE A 70 0.56 -0.98 6.82
CA ILE A 70 1.53 -0.67 5.77
C ILE A 70 2.93 -0.49 6.38
N VAL A 71 3.08 0.11 7.56
CA VAL A 71 4.36 0.17 8.29
C VAL A 71 4.91 -1.23 8.52
N CYS A 72 4.10 -2.14 9.08
CA CYS A 72 4.51 -3.54 9.27
C CYS A 72 4.96 -4.18 7.96
N LYS A 73 4.21 -3.97 6.88
CA LYS A 73 4.58 -4.48 5.54
C LYS A 73 5.90 -3.91 5.04
N LEU A 74 6.13 -2.60 5.14
CA LEU A 74 7.34 -1.95 4.67
C LEU A 74 8.57 -2.40 5.46
N GLN A 75 8.46 -2.52 6.79
CA GLN A 75 9.53 -3.00 7.66
C GLN A 75 9.85 -4.49 7.41
N GLN A 76 8.84 -5.32 7.19
CA GLN A 76 9.02 -6.75 6.90
C GLN A 76 9.56 -7.00 5.48
N HIS A 77 9.37 -6.05 4.57
CA HIS A 77 9.82 -6.13 3.17
C HIS A 77 10.61 -4.86 2.75
N PRO A 78 11.84 -4.63 3.27
CA PRO A 78 12.59 -3.37 3.10
C PRO A 78 12.83 -2.94 1.65
N ARG A 79 12.85 -3.88 0.70
CA ARG A 79 12.91 -3.60 -0.75
C ARG A 79 11.84 -2.62 -1.25
N PHE A 80 10.71 -2.51 -0.55
CA PHE A 80 9.69 -1.51 -0.88
C PHE A 80 10.10 -0.10 -0.46
N ILE A 81 10.74 0.06 0.69
CA ILE A 81 11.29 1.34 1.14
C ILE A 81 12.37 1.77 0.13
N GLU A 82 13.33 0.90 -0.17
CA GLU A 82 14.38 1.16 -1.17
C GLU A 82 13.78 1.53 -2.53
N GLY A 83 12.77 0.79 -2.97
CA GLY A 83 12.09 1.03 -4.23
C GLY A 83 11.36 2.38 -4.30
N ILE A 84 10.79 2.84 -3.18
CA ILE A 84 10.19 4.18 -3.06
C ILE A 84 11.29 5.24 -3.07
N THR A 85 12.35 5.07 -2.27
CA THR A 85 13.47 6.01 -2.16
C THR A 85 14.15 6.24 -3.50
N GLN A 86 14.48 5.17 -4.24
CA GLN A 86 15.08 5.24 -5.58
C GLN A 86 14.25 6.02 -6.59
N ARG A 87 12.94 6.17 -6.36
CA ARG A 87 12.02 6.88 -7.27
C ARG A 87 11.78 8.33 -6.87
N GLY A 88 12.36 8.77 -5.75
CA GLY A 88 12.22 10.13 -5.23
C GLY A 88 11.36 10.24 -3.98
N GLY A 89 11.14 9.14 -3.24
CA GLY A 89 10.54 9.17 -1.91
C GLY A 89 9.10 9.69 -1.90
N ILE A 90 8.79 10.53 -0.91
CA ILE A 90 7.48 11.16 -0.73
C ILE A 90 7.03 11.91 -1.99
N GLU A 91 7.94 12.63 -2.66
CA GLU A 91 7.59 13.38 -3.87
C GLU A 91 7.16 12.47 -5.02
N TRP A 92 7.69 11.25 -5.09
CA TRP A 92 7.19 10.26 -6.04
C TRP A 92 5.83 9.71 -5.66
N LEU A 93 5.61 9.39 -4.38
CA LEU A 93 4.31 8.93 -3.90
C LEU A 93 3.20 9.95 -4.14
N LYS A 94 3.48 11.26 -3.96
CA LYS A 94 2.54 12.35 -4.27
C LYS A 94 2.12 12.41 -5.75
N ARG A 95 2.94 11.88 -6.65
CA ARG A 95 2.61 11.77 -8.09
C ARG A 95 1.90 10.47 -8.44
N CYS A 96 1.93 9.47 -7.56
CA CYS A 96 1.23 8.20 -7.76
C CYS A 96 -0.28 8.37 -7.55
N ARG A 97 -1.02 7.35 -7.97
CA ARG A 97 -2.47 7.24 -7.79
C ARG A 97 -2.85 5.84 -7.34
N HIS A 98 -4.04 5.70 -6.78
CA HIS A 98 -4.65 4.42 -6.51
C HIS A 98 -6.05 4.43 -7.13
N ILE A 99 -6.23 3.72 -8.25
CA ILE A 99 -7.49 3.64 -8.97
C ILE A 99 -7.72 2.16 -9.30
N VAL A 100 -8.80 1.57 -8.73
CA VAL A 100 -9.19 0.17 -8.94
C VAL A 100 -10.59 0.03 -9.56
N GLY A 101 -11.29 1.15 -9.79
CA GLY A 101 -12.59 1.18 -10.47
C GLY A 101 -13.78 0.95 -9.55
N VAL A 102 -13.61 1.10 -8.23
CA VAL A 102 -14.70 0.95 -7.26
C VAL A 102 -15.48 2.27 -7.15
N ARG A 103 -16.77 2.21 -7.46
CA ARG A 103 -17.69 3.36 -7.37
C ARG A 103 -17.73 3.89 -5.93
N ASN A 104 -17.56 5.20 -5.78
CA ASN A 104 -17.55 5.91 -4.49
C ASN A 104 -16.50 5.36 -3.49
N SER A 105 -15.37 4.87 -4.00
CA SER A 105 -14.28 4.41 -3.14
C SER A 105 -13.70 5.57 -2.35
N ARG A 106 -13.66 5.42 -1.02
CA ARG A 106 -12.96 6.36 -0.13
C ARG A 106 -11.44 6.22 -0.19
N TRP A 107 -10.91 5.17 -0.81
CA TRP A 107 -9.47 4.88 -0.85
C TRP A 107 -8.81 5.34 -2.16
N GLU A 108 -9.60 5.43 -3.24
CA GLU A 108 -9.10 5.81 -4.55
C GLU A 108 -8.81 7.31 -4.66
N GLY A 109 -7.91 7.69 -5.56
CA GLY A 109 -7.57 9.09 -5.84
C GLY A 109 -6.14 9.27 -6.37
N TYR A 110 -5.68 10.51 -6.36
CA TYR A 110 -4.36 10.92 -6.85
C TYR A 110 -3.58 11.62 -5.74
N GLY A 111 -2.32 11.22 -5.53
CA GLY A 111 -1.46 11.83 -4.51
C GLY A 111 -2.15 11.89 -3.15
N LEU A 112 -2.18 13.09 -2.55
CA LEU A 112 -2.78 13.33 -1.24
C LEU A 112 -4.32 13.20 -1.21
N GLU A 113 -4.99 13.22 -2.36
CA GLU A 113 -6.44 13.04 -2.47
C GLU A 113 -6.84 11.55 -2.44
N SER A 114 -5.87 10.62 -2.45
CA SER A 114 -6.12 9.20 -2.17
C SER A 114 -5.77 8.88 -0.73
N ASN A 115 -6.75 8.46 0.07
CA ASN A 115 -6.49 8.02 1.44
C ASN A 115 -5.50 6.84 1.48
N PHE A 116 -5.47 5.97 0.46
CA PHE A 116 -4.49 4.88 0.39
C PHE A 116 -3.07 5.42 0.16
N ILE A 117 -2.88 6.34 -0.79
CA ILE A 117 -1.57 6.94 -1.04
C ILE A 117 -1.12 7.77 0.16
N LEU A 118 -2.04 8.46 0.83
CA LEU A 118 -1.78 9.16 2.09
C LEU A 118 -1.23 8.20 3.17
N CYS A 119 -1.89 7.07 3.40
CA CYS A 119 -1.40 6.04 4.33
C CYS A 119 -0.01 5.51 3.93
N LEU A 120 0.23 5.33 2.63
CA LEU A 120 1.53 4.87 2.12
C LEU A 120 2.64 5.91 2.32
N ILE A 121 2.33 7.19 2.19
CA ILE A 121 3.25 8.30 2.49
C ILE A 121 3.60 8.30 3.97
N PHE A 122 2.60 8.25 4.86
CA PHE A 122 2.82 8.23 6.31
C PHE A 122 3.63 7.00 6.73
N ALA A 123 3.29 5.82 6.21
CA ALA A 123 4.03 4.61 6.51
C ALA A 123 5.49 4.65 6.01
N TYR A 124 5.72 5.17 4.80
CA TYR A 124 7.08 5.35 4.29
C TYR A 124 7.88 6.30 5.18
N GLN A 125 7.31 7.44 5.55
CA GLN A 125 7.97 8.41 6.41
C GLN A 125 8.40 7.78 7.74
N LEU A 126 7.48 7.09 8.43
CA LEU A 126 7.77 6.37 9.69
C LEU A 126 8.82 5.27 9.57
N CYS A 127 9.05 4.72 8.37
CA CYS A 127 10.05 3.68 8.14
C CYS A 127 11.39 4.22 7.60
N SER A 128 11.45 5.50 7.23
CA SER A 128 12.61 6.12 6.57
C SER A 128 13.33 7.16 7.43
N GLU A 129 12.79 7.44 8.62
CA GLU A 129 13.41 8.24 9.67
C GLU A 129 14.38 7.41 10.54
#